data_AF-A0A9X3BIM0-F1
#
_entry.id   AF-A0A9X3BIM0-F1
#
_cell.length_a   1.000
_cell.length_b   1.000
_cell.length_c   1.000
_cell.angle_alpha   90.00
_cell.angle_beta   90.00
_cell.angle_gamma   90.00
#
_symmetry.space_group_name_H-M   'P 1'
#
loop_
_entity.id
_entity.type
_entity.pdbx_description
1 polymer ?
#
loop_
_entity_poly.entity_id
_entity_poly.type
_entity_poly.pdbx_seq_one_letter_code
_entity_poly.pdbx_strand_id
1 'polypeptide(L)'
;MGKYFLLLASALVLLVTSCKKDDSAPTVKELAGTYQFSKMTYQEGSSSEKDVTNDYLNDCAKDDQIILSVSRTYTAVDAGNSCGAGNIVSAWSLLGANTLKLGSELYTIRKYDGKNLELSITGNNRGVTSTLVRYYVRQ
;
A
#
# COMPACT_ATOMS: atom_id res chain seq x y z
N MET A 1 -64.38 7.77 29.64
CA MET A 1 -64.26 7.86 28.16
C MET A 1 -63.20 8.91 27.84
N GLY A 2 -61.95 8.50 27.62
CA GLY A 2 -60.81 9.38 27.31
C GLY A 2 -60.14 8.90 26.02
N LYS A 3 -60.03 9.76 25.00
CA LYS A 3 -58.91 10.66 24.67
C LYS A 3 -57.88 10.00 23.73
N TYR A 4 -57.88 10.51 22.50
CA TYR A 4 -56.92 10.43 21.40
C TYR A 4 -55.46 10.18 21.80
N PHE A 5 -54.69 9.43 20.99
CA PHE A 5 -53.52 9.99 20.28
C PHE A 5 -52.88 9.02 19.28
N LEU A 6 -52.49 9.57 18.13
CA LEU A 6 -51.67 8.98 17.06
C LEU A 6 -50.32 8.46 17.57
N LEU A 7 -49.77 7.43 16.91
CA LEU A 7 -48.34 7.15 16.78
C LEU A 7 -48.13 6.36 15.47
N LEU A 8 -48.17 7.04 14.32
CA LEU A 8 -47.03 7.59 13.58
C LEU A 8 -45.91 6.58 13.31
N ALA A 9 -45.89 6.12 12.06
CA ALA A 9 -44.86 5.30 11.44
C ALA A 9 -43.48 5.98 11.51
N SER A 10 -42.47 5.23 11.95
CA SER A 10 -41.07 5.61 11.79
C SER A 10 -40.40 4.56 10.89
N ALA A 11 -40.57 4.74 9.57
CA ALA A 11 -39.77 4.05 8.57
C ALA A 11 -38.39 4.70 8.57
N LEU A 12 -37.44 4.06 9.26
CA LEU A 12 -36.05 4.47 9.31
C LEU A 12 -35.42 4.22 7.93
N VAL A 13 -35.36 5.28 7.11
CA VAL A 13 -34.66 5.30 5.83
C VAL A 13 -33.17 5.17 6.11
N LEU A 14 -32.63 3.95 6.00
CA LEU A 14 -31.19 3.71 5.92
C LEU A 14 -30.71 4.24 4.57
N LEU A 15 -30.28 5.50 4.56
CA LEU A 15 -29.48 6.06 3.47
C LEU A 15 -28.15 5.31 3.44
N VAL A 16 -28.11 4.22 2.68
CA VAL A 16 -26.87 3.62 2.18
C VAL A 16 -26.24 4.64 1.23
N THR A 17 -25.45 5.55 1.79
CA THR A 17 -24.52 6.37 1.02
C THR A 17 -23.48 5.42 0.45
N SER A 18 -23.77 4.90 -0.74
CA SER A 18 -22.78 4.30 -1.62
C SER A 18 -21.81 5.40 -2.01
N CYS A 19 -20.86 5.70 -1.11
CA CYS A 19 -19.66 6.43 -1.46
C CYS A 19 -18.95 5.55 -2.50
N LYS A 20 -19.19 5.83 -3.78
CA LYS A 20 -18.18 5.55 -4.79
C LYS A 20 -16.91 6.18 -4.23
N LYS A 21 -15.93 5.35 -3.86
CA LYS A 21 -14.57 5.83 -3.65
C LYS A 21 -14.20 6.44 -4.99
N ASP A 22 -14.23 7.77 -5.08
CA ASP A 22 -13.53 8.44 -6.16
C ASP A 22 -12.08 7.96 -6.08
N ASP A 23 -11.53 7.51 -7.21
CA ASP A 23 -10.14 7.07 -7.35
C ASP A 23 -9.18 8.27 -7.24
N SER A 24 -9.38 9.12 -6.23
CA SER A 24 -8.48 10.22 -5.95
C SER A 24 -7.13 9.65 -5.54
N ALA A 25 -6.08 10.27 -6.09
CA ALA A 25 -4.71 9.97 -5.70
C ALA A 25 -4.58 10.09 -4.17
N PRO A 26 -3.90 9.14 -3.51
CA PRO A 26 -3.75 9.24 -2.08
C PRO A 26 -2.83 10.42 -1.73
N THR A 27 -3.19 11.16 -0.71
CA THR A 27 -2.39 12.25 -0.16
C THR A 27 -1.21 11.72 0.67
N VAL A 28 -0.25 12.59 0.97
CA VAL A 28 0.87 12.26 1.91
C VAL A 28 0.34 11.78 3.26
N LYS A 29 -0.71 12.44 3.78
CA LYS A 29 -1.31 12.08 5.06
C LYS A 29 -2.00 10.71 4.98
N GLU A 30 -2.66 10.41 3.87
CA GLU A 30 -3.30 9.11 3.69
C GLU A 30 -2.27 8.00 3.53
N LEU A 31 -1.15 8.21 2.83
CA LEU A 31 -0.09 7.21 2.67
C LEU A 31 0.82 7.04 3.90
N ALA A 32 0.92 8.03 4.78
CA ALA A 32 1.74 7.92 5.97
C ALA A 32 1.25 6.78 6.88
N GLY A 33 2.17 5.97 7.39
CA GLY A 33 1.89 4.80 8.21
C GLY A 33 3.05 3.82 8.27
N THR A 34 2.91 2.79 9.11
CA THR A 34 3.81 1.64 9.16
C THR A 34 3.20 0.52 8.34
N TYR A 35 4.01 -0.11 7.50
CA TYR A 35 3.58 -1.19 6.65
C TYR A 35 4.51 -2.39 6.76
N GLN A 36 3.91 -3.55 6.96
CA GLN A 36 4.59 -4.84 6.95
C GLN A 36 4.69 -5.35 5.52
N PHE A 37 5.88 -5.82 5.12
CA PHE A 37 6.02 -6.57 3.88
C PHE A 37 5.17 -7.84 3.92
N SER A 38 4.51 -8.18 2.80
CA SER A 38 3.65 -9.35 2.71
C SER A 38 4.13 -10.35 1.67
N LYS A 39 4.36 -9.89 0.43
CA LYS A 39 4.86 -10.73 -0.66
C LYS A 39 5.49 -9.89 -1.77
N MET A 40 6.20 -10.58 -2.66
CA MET A 40 6.78 -10.00 -3.87
C MET A 40 6.41 -10.86 -5.08
N THR A 41 6.02 -10.21 -6.17
CA THR A 41 5.72 -10.89 -7.42
C THR A 41 6.48 -10.28 -8.59
N TYR A 42 6.65 -11.07 -9.64
CA TYR A 42 7.36 -10.70 -10.85
C TYR A 42 6.55 -11.07 -12.09
N GLN A 43 6.56 -10.18 -13.07
CA GLN A 43 5.95 -10.38 -14.39
C GLN A 43 6.96 -10.01 -15.48
N GLU A 44 7.13 -10.89 -16.46
CA GLU A 44 7.97 -10.63 -17.63
C GLU A 44 7.11 -10.53 -18.90
N GLY A 45 7.19 -9.39 -19.59
CA GLY A 45 6.37 -9.09 -20.76
C GLY A 45 4.87 -9.24 -20.44
N SER A 46 4.19 -10.09 -21.22
CA SER A 46 2.77 -10.42 -21.05
C SER A 46 2.52 -11.72 -20.27
N SER A 47 3.56 -12.30 -19.66
CA SER A 47 3.38 -13.52 -18.85
C SER A 47 2.49 -13.26 -17.62
N SER A 48 2.01 -14.33 -17.00
CA SER A 48 1.31 -14.24 -15.72
C SER A 48 2.28 -13.81 -14.62
N GLU A 49 1.80 -12.98 -13.71
CA GLU A 49 2.52 -12.59 -12.50
C GLU A 49 2.78 -13.82 -11.61
N LYS A 50 4.02 -13.98 -11.12
CA LYS A 50 4.45 -15.11 -10.29
C LYS A 50 4.92 -14.62 -8.94
N ASP A 51 4.60 -15.35 -7.88
CA ASP A 51 5.20 -15.12 -6.56
C ASP A 51 6.67 -15.52 -6.61
N VAL A 52 7.55 -14.60 -6.26
CA VAL A 52 9.01 -14.78 -6.25
C VAL A 52 9.59 -14.43 -4.88
N THR A 53 8.74 -14.37 -3.85
CA THR A 53 9.13 -13.93 -2.50
C THR A 53 10.29 -14.76 -1.97
N ASN A 54 10.20 -16.08 -2.09
CA ASN A 54 11.25 -16.99 -1.61
C ASN A 54 12.47 -17.08 -2.54
N ASP A 55 12.36 -16.60 -3.77
CA ASP A 55 13.46 -16.59 -4.74
C ASP A 55 14.41 -15.40 -4.51
N TYR A 56 13.87 -14.27 -4.01
CA TYR A 56 14.61 -13.02 -3.83
C TYR A 56 14.83 -12.60 -2.38
N LEU A 57 14.00 -13.06 -1.44
CA LEU A 57 14.10 -12.70 -0.03
C LEU A 57 14.43 -13.90 0.84
N ASN A 58 15.43 -13.73 1.69
CA ASN A 58 15.68 -14.62 2.82
C ASN A 58 14.61 -14.41 3.90
N ASP A 59 14.59 -15.27 4.91
CA ASP A 59 13.54 -15.24 5.92
C ASP A 59 13.53 -13.97 6.78
N CYS A 60 14.69 -13.35 7.00
CA CYS A 60 14.81 -12.09 7.75
C CYS A 60 14.33 -10.85 6.98
N ALA A 61 14.24 -10.90 5.65
CA ALA A 61 13.73 -9.77 4.87
C ALA A 61 12.21 -9.83 4.68
N LYS A 62 11.57 -10.93 5.08
CA LYS A 62 10.12 -11.13 4.93
C LYS A 62 9.33 -10.48 6.07
N ASP A 63 9.96 -10.25 7.21
CA ASP A 63 9.45 -9.52 8.37
C ASP A 63 9.81 -8.03 8.36
N ASP A 64 10.55 -7.54 7.37
CA ASP A 64 10.86 -6.12 7.20
C ASP A 64 9.61 -5.23 7.10
N GLN A 65 9.73 -4.03 7.66
CA GLN A 65 8.69 -2.99 7.62
C GLN A 65 9.20 -1.74 6.90
N ILE A 66 8.26 -0.98 6.35
CA ILE A 66 8.50 0.40 5.94
C ILE A 66 7.64 1.36 6.76
N ILE A 67 8.24 2.46 7.18
CA ILE A 67 7.55 3.55 7.88
C ILE A 67 7.61 4.78 6.99
N LEU A 68 6.43 5.29 6.62
CA LEU A 68 6.26 6.55 5.88
C LEU A 68 5.72 7.60 6.84
N SER A 69 6.54 8.59 7.22
CA SER A 69 6.07 9.68 8.07
C SER A 69 5.40 10.80 7.27
N VAL A 70 4.50 11.54 7.91
CA VAL A 70 3.93 12.78 7.33
C VAL A 70 4.99 13.87 7.09
N SER A 71 6.13 13.79 7.78
CA SER A 71 7.29 14.68 7.59
C SER A 71 8.17 14.28 6.41
N ARG A 72 7.74 13.31 5.58
CA ARG A 72 8.47 12.82 4.41
C ARG A 72 9.77 12.07 4.74
N THR A 73 9.84 11.48 5.93
CA THR A 73 10.90 10.55 6.33
C THR A 73 10.42 9.12 6.07
N TYR A 74 11.25 8.35 5.36
CA TYR A 74 11.07 6.93 5.11
C TYR A 74 12.06 6.16 5.97
N THR A 75 11.59 5.12 6.64
CA THR A 75 12.45 4.18 7.37
C THR A 75 12.17 2.77 6.90
N ALA A 76 13.17 2.08 6.38
CA ALA A 76 13.16 0.62 6.28
C ALA A 76 13.60 0.07 7.64
N VAL A 77 12.77 -0.77 8.24
CA VAL A 77 13.02 -1.37 9.56
C VAL A 77 13.31 -2.84 9.36
N ASP A 78 14.50 -3.24 9.79
CA ASP A 78 14.91 -4.63 9.96
C ASP A 78 14.21 -5.15 11.22
N ALA A 79 13.07 -5.81 11.03
CA ALA A 79 12.18 -6.22 12.11
C ALA A 79 12.18 -7.74 12.26
N GLY A 80 11.98 -8.22 13.48
CA GLY A 80 12.01 -9.66 13.78
C GLY A 80 13.42 -10.23 13.72
N ASN A 81 13.71 -11.09 12.76
CA ASN A 81 15.06 -11.65 12.59
C ASN A 81 15.96 -10.63 11.91
N SER A 82 17.07 -10.23 12.51
CA SER A 82 17.93 -9.22 11.88
C SER A 82 18.65 -9.75 10.63
N CYS A 83 18.55 -9.02 9.52
CA CYS A 83 19.36 -9.23 8.31
C CYS A 83 20.77 -8.60 8.38
N GLY A 84 21.14 -7.96 9.50
CA GLY A 84 22.47 -7.41 9.75
C GLY A 84 22.76 -6.04 9.13
N ALA A 85 21.87 -5.51 8.30
CA ALA A 85 21.98 -4.16 7.74
C ALA A 85 21.42 -3.08 8.68
N GLY A 86 20.52 -3.45 9.61
CA GLY A 86 19.83 -2.52 10.49
C GLY A 86 18.86 -1.59 9.75
N ASN A 87 18.35 -0.58 10.46
CA ASN A 87 17.37 0.34 9.91
C ASN A 87 18.00 1.35 8.95
N ILE A 88 17.34 1.59 7.81
CA ILE A 88 17.75 2.59 6.83
C ILE A 88 16.77 3.76 6.86
N VAL A 89 17.28 4.98 7.05
CA VAL A 89 16.48 6.20 7.04
C VAL A 89 16.79 7.01 5.78
N SER A 90 15.75 7.44 5.06
CA SER A 90 15.87 8.28 3.87
C SER A 90 14.65 9.21 3.73
N ALA A 91 14.61 10.01 2.67
CA ALA A 91 13.44 10.82 2.35
C ALA A 91 12.46 10.03 1.46
N TRP A 92 11.18 10.39 1.50
CA TRP A 92 10.23 9.97 0.47
C TRP A 92 9.41 11.14 -0.06
N SER A 93 8.87 10.98 -1.27
CA SER A 93 7.95 11.96 -1.84
C SER A 93 6.92 11.30 -2.75
N LEU A 94 5.72 11.86 -2.75
CA LEU A 94 4.71 11.61 -3.76
C LEU A 94 4.89 12.64 -4.87
N LEU A 95 5.27 12.19 -6.07
CA LEU A 95 5.61 13.03 -7.23
C LEU A 95 4.44 13.20 -8.22
N GLY A 96 3.30 12.58 -7.95
CA GLY A 96 2.11 12.61 -8.79
C GLY A 96 1.00 11.75 -8.19
N ALA A 97 0.00 11.41 -8.99
CA ALA A 97 -1.15 10.63 -8.50
C ALA A 97 -0.77 9.23 -7.98
N ASN A 98 0.22 8.61 -8.62
CA ASN A 98 0.61 7.23 -8.36
C ASN A 98 2.14 7.04 -8.36
N THR A 99 2.94 8.10 -8.29
CA THR A 99 4.41 7.98 -8.33
C THR A 99 4.99 8.25 -6.95
N LEU A 100 5.52 7.21 -6.32
CA LEU A 100 6.15 7.27 -5.00
C LEU A 100 7.67 7.15 -5.15
N LYS A 101 8.41 8.13 -4.63
CA LYS A 101 9.87 8.07 -4.52
C LYS A 101 10.26 7.66 -3.11
N LEU A 102 10.99 6.56 -2.94
CA LEU A 102 11.56 6.10 -1.67
C LEU A 102 13.09 6.17 -1.78
N GLY A 103 13.73 7.12 -1.10
CA GLY A 103 15.15 7.41 -1.28
C GLY A 103 15.47 7.77 -2.73
N SER A 104 16.30 6.96 -3.40
CA SER A 104 16.65 7.12 -4.82
C SER A 104 15.74 6.36 -5.78
N GLU A 105 14.88 5.47 -5.28
CA GLU A 105 14.06 4.59 -6.11
C GLU A 105 12.69 5.20 -6.42
N LEU A 106 12.19 4.96 -7.63
CA LEU A 106 10.87 5.38 -8.09
C LEU A 106 9.96 4.15 -8.23
N TYR A 107 8.81 4.24 -7.58
CA TYR A 107 7.75 3.23 -7.59
C TYR A 107 6.46 3.81 -8.16
N THR A 108 5.68 2.96 -8.80
CA THR A 108 4.28 3.22 -9.11
C THR A 108 3.40 2.57 -8.04
N ILE A 109 2.49 3.34 -7.46
CA ILE A 109 1.41 2.84 -6.60
C ILE A 109 0.39 2.17 -7.50
N ARG A 110 0.38 0.83 -7.53
CA ARG A 110 -0.61 0.05 -8.27
C ARG A 110 -1.96 0.04 -7.59
N LYS A 111 -1.94 0.01 -6.26
CA LYS A 111 -3.13 -0.04 -5.42
C LYS A 111 -2.85 0.57 -4.07
N TYR A 112 -3.80 1.36 -3.59
CA TYR A 112 -3.88 1.75 -2.19
C TYR A 112 -5.35 1.86 -1.76
N ASP A 113 -5.74 1.12 -0.72
CA ASP A 113 -7.13 1.09 -0.24
C ASP A 113 -7.31 1.56 1.22
N GLY A 114 -6.26 2.13 1.81
CA GLY A 114 -6.20 2.51 3.23
C GLY A 114 -5.49 1.46 4.10
N LYS A 115 -5.37 0.21 3.60
CA LYS A 115 -4.75 -0.90 4.32
C LYS A 115 -3.67 -1.59 3.50
N ASN A 116 -3.97 -1.95 2.26
CA ASN A 116 -3.05 -2.62 1.35
C ASN A 116 -2.36 -1.57 0.47
N LEU A 117 -1.04 -1.67 0.36
CA LEU A 117 -0.22 -0.84 -0.52
C LEU A 117 0.56 -1.75 -1.47
N GLU A 118 0.38 -1.56 -2.77
CA GLU A 118 1.09 -2.29 -3.81
C GLU A 118 1.99 -1.33 -4.57
N LEU A 119 3.30 -1.56 -4.51
CA LEU A 119 4.31 -0.74 -5.17
C LEU A 119 4.97 -1.54 -6.27
N SER A 120 5.01 -1.02 -7.49
CA SER A 120 5.71 -1.65 -8.61
C SER A 120 6.88 -0.83 -9.12
N ILE A 121 7.92 -1.52 -9.57
CA ILE A 121 9.01 -0.97 -10.37
C ILE A 121 9.08 -1.73 -11.68
N THR A 122 9.24 -1.00 -12.78
CA THR A 122 9.40 -1.58 -14.11
C THR A 122 10.83 -1.39 -14.60
N GLY A 123 11.37 -2.44 -15.22
CA GLY A 123 12.67 -2.42 -15.88
C GLY A 123 12.53 -2.95 -17.31
N ASN A 124 13.53 -2.68 -18.16
CA ASN A 124 13.63 -3.31 -19.47
C ASN A 124 14.90 -4.16 -19.51
N ASN A 125 14.74 -5.45 -19.78
CA ASN A 125 15.85 -6.39 -19.94
C ASN A 125 15.81 -6.93 -21.37
N ARG A 126 16.79 -6.53 -22.18
CA ARG A 126 16.94 -7.00 -23.58
C ARG A 126 15.67 -6.84 -24.42
N GLY A 127 14.97 -5.72 -24.27
CA GLY A 127 13.73 -5.42 -25.02
C GLY A 127 12.46 -5.98 -24.39
N VAL A 128 12.56 -6.74 -23.28
CA VAL A 128 11.41 -7.25 -22.55
C VAL A 128 11.18 -6.39 -21.30
N THR A 129 9.97 -5.87 -21.16
CA THR A 129 9.57 -5.14 -19.95
C THR A 129 9.31 -6.13 -18.82
N SER A 130 9.94 -5.91 -17.68
CA SER A 130 9.76 -6.68 -16.47
C SER A 130 9.16 -5.80 -15.38
N THR A 131 8.19 -6.32 -14.64
CA THR A 131 7.56 -5.62 -13.52
C THR A 131 7.78 -6.43 -12.24
N LEU A 132 8.35 -5.79 -11.22
CA LEU A 132 8.40 -6.32 -9.86
C LEU A 132 7.37 -5.59 -9.02
N VAL A 133 6.61 -6.30 -8.21
CA VAL A 133 5.56 -5.73 -7.36
C VAL A 133 5.79 -6.17 -5.93
N ARG A 134 5.83 -5.21 -5.02
CA ARG A 134 5.91 -5.44 -3.57
C ARG A 134 4.57 -5.12 -2.94
N TYR A 135 4.11 -6.05 -2.10
CA TYR A 135 2.85 -5.97 -1.40
C TYR A 135 3.12 -5.69 0.06
N TYR A 136 2.41 -4.69 0.58
CA TYR A 136 2.52 -4.27 1.95
C TYR A 136 1.15 -4.16 2.60
N VAL A 137 1.09 -4.46 3.90
CA VAL A 137 -0.11 -4.35 4.72
C VAL A 137 0.16 -3.39 5.87
N ARG A 138 -0.63 -2.31 5.94
CA ARG A 138 -0.60 -1.35 7.04
C ARG A 138 -0.88 -2.06 8.36
N GLN A 139 -0.04 -1.77 9.35
CA GLN A 139 -0.16 -2.24 10.73
C GLN A 139 -1.13 -1.36 11.53
#